data_AF-A0A7J7G481-F1
#
_entry.id   AF-A0A7J7G481-F1
#
_cell.length_a   1.000
_cell.length_b   1.000
_cell.length_c   1.000
_cell.angle_alpha   90.00
_cell.angle_beta   90.00
_cell.angle_gamma   90.00
#
_symmetry.space_group_name_H-M   'P 1'
#
loop_
_entity.id
_entity.type
_entity.pdbx_description
1 polymer ?
#
loop_
_entity_poly.entity_id
_entity_poly.type
_entity_poly.pdbx_seq_one_letter_code
_entity_poly.pdbx_strand_id
1 'polypeptide(L)'
;MSGPFVSENVIGVVDDHFITFHLDMDIDGTDNSFVKVDLVKEETLPGQSPRKSYLKAKRHVAKTEDEARIKLKLYDPSELSNPSGHKVVPGGTAASLLDLNDPPQIRAAFTNNQGKTSLKFKYYLSP
;
A
#
# COMPACT_ATOMS: atom_id res chain seq x y z
N MET A 1 -1.26 25.55 18.37
CA MET A 1 -1.62 24.24 18.95
C MET A 1 -3.11 24.21 19.13
N SER A 2 -3.77 23.18 18.61
CA SER A 2 -5.21 22.97 18.70
C SER A 2 -5.46 21.55 19.19
N GLY A 3 -6.43 21.38 20.09
CA GLY A 3 -6.77 20.08 20.64
C GLY A 3 -7.86 20.20 21.69
N PRO A 4 -8.54 19.09 22.03
CA PRO A 4 -9.56 19.10 23.08
C PRO A 4 -8.94 19.39 24.45
N PHE A 5 -9.74 19.98 25.34
CA PHE A 5 -9.43 19.95 26.77
C PHE A 5 -9.59 18.53 27.29
N VAL A 6 -8.55 18.02 27.96
CA VAL A 6 -8.56 16.70 28.59
C VAL A 6 -8.65 16.79 30.12
N SER A 7 -8.40 17.97 30.67
CA SER A 7 -8.62 18.34 32.06
C SER A 7 -8.65 19.87 32.19
N GLU A 8 -8.95 20.38 33.39
CA GLU A 8 -8.87 21.81 33.69
C GLU A 8 -7.46 22.32 33.38
N ASN A 9 -7.38 23.32 32.50
CA ASN A 9 -6.12 23.92 32.03
C ASN A 9 -5.15 22.95 31.32
N VAL A 10 -5.62 21.79 30.84
CA VAL A 10 -4.81 20.80 30.10
C VAL A 10 -5.39 20.57 28.70
N ILE A 11 -4.56 20.80 27.67
CA ILE A 11 -4.90 20.56 26.25
C ILE A 11 -4.21 19.29 25.78
N GLY A 12 -4.99 18.35 25.23
CA GLY A 12 -4.45 17.20 24.52
C GLY A 12 -4.11 17.62 23.09
N VAL A 13 -2.83 17.83 22.80
CA VAL A 13 -2.39 18.19 21.44
C VAL A 13 -2.63 17.01 20.51
N VAL A 14 -3.27 17.27 19.37
CA VAL A 14 -3.47 16.24 18.34
C VAL A 14 -2.12 15.89 17.72
N ASP A 15 -1.79 14.60 17.72
CA ASP A 15 -0.62 14.03 17.06
C ASP A 15 -0.99 12.78 16.25
N ASP A 16 -0.05 12.37 15.40
CA ASP A 16 -0.16 11.16 14.60
C ASP A 16 0.93 10.17 15.02
N HIS A 17 0.61 8.87 14.97
CA HIS A 17 1.55 7.79 15.26
C HIS A 17 1.90 7.03 13.97
N PHE A 18 3.17 7.03 13.60
CA PHE A 18 3.69 6.28 12.46
C PHE A 18 4.70 5.22 12.90
N ILE A 19 4.50 4.00 12.43
CA ILE A 19 5.43 2.88 12.62
C ILE A 19 5.76 2.31 11.24
N THR A 20 7.03 2.02 10.98
CA THR A 20 7.48 1.39 9.75
C THR A 20 8.16 0.07 10.09
N PHE A 21 7.76 -0.99 9.39
CA PHE A 21 8.36 -2.31 9.51
C PHE A 21 9.33 -2.55 8.37
N HIS A 22 10.47 -3.16 8.68
CA HIS A 22 11.35 -3.74 7.69
C HIS A 22 11.07 -5.25 7.65
N LEU A 23 10.48 -5.72 6.55
CA LEU A 23 10.14 -7.13 6.33
C LEU A 23 11.01 -7.66 5.20
N ASP A 24 12.11 -8.32 5.57
CA ASP A 24 12.97 -9.02 4.61
C ASP A 24 12.39 -10.41 4.37
N MET A 25 11.68 -10.58 3.25
CA MET A 25 10.90 -11.78 2.95
C MET A 25 11.59 -12.61 1.88
N ASP A 26 12.12 -13.76 2.28
CA ASP A 26 12.65 -14.80 1.40
C ASP A 26 11.62 -15.94 1.27
N ILE A 27 10.64 -15.79 0.39
CA ILE A 27 9.59 -16.80 0.21
C ILE A 27 10.09 -17.93 -0.69
N ASP A 28 10.42 -19.07 -0.08
CA ASP A 28 11.04 -20.23 -0.76
C ASP A 28 12.35 -19.87 -1.49
N GLY A 29 13.05 -18.83 -1.02
CA GLY A 29 14.30 -18.33 -1.58
C GLY A 29 14.34 -16.81 -1.70
N THR A 30 15.45 -16.29 -2.22
CA THR A 30 15.70 -14.84 -2.31
C THR A 30 15.14 -14.19 -3.57
N ASP A 31 14.72 -14.99 -4.56
CA ASP A 31 14.23 -14.49 -5.84
C ASP A 31 12.70 -14.33 -5.81
N ASN A 32 12.26 -13.18 -5.29
CA ASN A 32 10.86 -12.87 -5.04
C ASN A 32 10.33 -11.79 -5.97
N SER A 33 9.03 -11.82 -6.23
CA SER A 33 8.32 -10.80 -7.00
C SER A 33 7.21 -10.17 -6.16
N PHE A 34 7.07 -8.86 -6.25
CA PHE A 34 5.97 -8.16 -5.58
C PHE A 34 4.77 -8.05 -6.52
N VAL A 35 3.65 -8.69 -6.15
CA VAL A 35 2.42 -8.68 -6.96
C VAL A 35 1.35 -7.84 -6.27
N LYS A 36 0.85 -6.84 -6.98
CA LYS A 36 -0.35 -6.08 -6.63
C LYS A 36 -1.55 -6.73 -7.31
N VAL A 37 -2.61 -6.99 -6.55
CA VAL A 37 -3.86 -7.56 -7.06
C VAL A 37 -4.97 -6.55 -6.87
N ASP A 38 -5.43 -5.94 -7.95
CA ASP A 38 -6.52 -4.97 -7.95
C ASP A 38 -7.86 -5.68 -8.11
N LEU A 39 -8.84 -5.33 -7.29
CA LEU A 39 -10.21 -5.83 -7.39
C LEU A 39 -11.05 -4.82 -8.18
N VAL A 40 -11.27 -5.09 -9.46
CA VAL A 40 -11.97 -4.19 -10.36
C VAL A 40 -13.37 -4.67 -10.68
N LYS A 41 -14.29 -3.73 -10.86
CA LYS A 41 -15.62 -4.01 -11.41
C LYS A 41 -15.51 -4.23 -12.93
N GLU A 42 -16.04 -5.35 -13.41
CA GLU A 42 -16.17 -5.66 -14.83
C GLU A 42 -17.65 -5.76 -15.20
N GLU A 43 -18.06 -5.01 -16.23
CA GLU A 43 -19.41 -5.06 -16.77
C GLU A 43 -19.59 -6.31 -17.64
N THR A 44 -20.76 -6.93 -17.58
CA THR A 44 -21.11 -8.04 -18.45
C THR A 44 -21.56 -7.55 -19.81
N LEU A 45 -21.25 -8.30 -20.87
CA LEU A 45 -21.74 -7.98 -22.20
C LEU A 45 -23.26 -8.19 -22.32
N PRO A 46 -23.95 -7.38 -23.16
CA PRO A 46 -25.37 -7.58 -23.42
C PRO A 46 -25.68 -9.01 -23.88
N GLY A 47 -26.67 -9.64 -23.26
CA GLY A 47 -27.11 -11.00 -23.61
C GLY A 47 -26.31 -12.15 -22.99
N GLN A 48 -25.19 -11.91 -22.31
CA GLN A 48 -24.43 -12.98 -21.65
C GLN A 48 -24.95 -13.35 -20.26
N SER A 49 -25.48 -12.39 -19.51
CA SER A 49 -25.98 -12.62 -18.15
C SER A 49 -27.06 -11.61 -17.76
N PRO A 50 -28.05 -12.00 -16.93
CA PRO A 50 -28.95 -11.05 -16.27
C PRO A 50 -28.21 -10.14 -15.26
N ARG A 51 -27.07 -10.59 -14.73
CA ARG A 51 -26.22 -9.79 -13.83
C ARG A 51 -25.48 -8.75 -14.66
N LYS A 52 -25.50 -7.47 -14.26
CA LYS A 52 -24.87 -6.37 -15.01
C LYS A 52 -23.35 -6.27 -14.86
N SER A 53 -22.80 -6.72 -13.73
CA SER A 53 -21.36 -6.64 -13.45
C SER A 53 -20.93 -7.64 -12.39
N TYR A 54 -19.62 -7.86 -12.29
CA TYR A 54 -18.98 -8.69 -11.28
C TYR A 54 -17.61 -8.12 -10.90
N LEU A 55 -17.05 -8.63 -9.80
CA LEU A 55 -15.70 -8.25 -9.36
C LEU A 55 -14.68 -9.21 -9.97
N LYS A 56 -13.57 -8.67 -10.48
CA LYS A 56 -12.49 -9.45 -11.09
C LYS A 56 -11.15 -8.99 -10.53
N ALA A 57 -10.29 -9.97 -10.22
CA ALA A 57 -8.92 -9.70 -9.80
C ALA A 57 -8.02 -9.46 -11.01
N LYS A 58 -7.33 -8.32 -11.04
CA LYS A 58 -6.27 -8.00 -12.00
C LYS A 58 -4.93 -8.00 -11.29
N ARG A 59 -3.97 -8.80 -11.78
CA ARG A 59 -2.65 -8.94 -11.17
C ARG A 59 -1.64 -8.09 -11.93
N HIS A 60 -0.84 -7.33 -11.19
CA HIS A 60 0.28 -6.55 -11.70
C HIS A 60 1.54 -6.94 -10.95
N VAL A 61 2.57 -7.40 -11.66
CA VAL A 61 3.89 -7.66 -11.08
C VAL A 61 4.69 -6.37 -11.17
N ALA A 62 5.09 -5.82 -10.03
CA ALA A 62 5.86 -4.60 -9.98
C ALA A 62 7.26 -4.84 -10.57
N LYS A 63 7.61 -4.08 -11.61
CA LYS A 63 8.91 -4.18 -12.29
C LYS A 63 9.93 -3.19 -11.76
N THR A 64 9.51 -2.21 -10.98
CA THR A 64 10.35 -1.15 -10.42
C THR A 64 9.98 -0.90 -8.96
N GLU A 65 10.89 -0.32 -8.18
CA GLU A 65 10.58 0.06 -6.80
C GLU A 65 9.45 1.11 -6.72
N ASP A 66 9.30 1.93 -7.77
CA ASP A 66 8.26 2.95 -7.83
C ASP A 66 6.88 2.32 -8.04
N GLU A 67 6.77 1.32 -8.92
CA GLU A 67 5.56 0.53 -9.10
C GLU A 67 5.14 -0.24 -7.83
N ALA A 68 6.08 -0.49 -6.93
CA ALA A 68 5.84 -1.16 -5.65
C ALA A 68 5.50 -0.19 -4.50
N ARG A 69 5.38 1.12 -4.76
CA ARG A 69 4.86 2.09 -3.78
C ARG A 69 3.34 2.01 -3.77
N ILE A 70 2.78 1.64 -2.63
CA ILE A 70 1.36 1.40 -2.47
C ILE A 70 0.74 2.50 -1.61
N LYS A 71 -0.30 3.13 -2.16
CA LYS A 71 -1.26 3.94 -1.39
C LYS A 71 -2.57 3.19 -1.31
N LEU A 72 -2.87 2.66 -0.12
CA LEU A 72 -4.10 1.92 0.11
C LEU A 72 -5.29 2.89 0.09
N LYS A 73 -6.33 2.53 -0.66
CA LYS A 73 -7.55 3.33 -0.78
C LYS A 73 -8.75 2.44 -0.48
N LEU A 74 -9.69 2.97 0.28
CA LEU A 74 -10.92 2.24 0.63
C LEU A 74 -11.77 1.94 -0.61
N TYR A 75 -11.79 2.85 -1.59
CA TYR A 75 -12.61 2.76 -2.79
C TYR A 75 -11.89 2.13 -4.00
N ASP A 76 -10.62 1.75 -3.83
CA ASP A 76 -9.80 1.09 -4.85
C ASP A 76 -8.97 -0.01 -4.18
N PRO A 77 -9.64 -1.10 -3.74
CA PRO A 77 -9.02 -2.13 -2.94
C PRO A 77 -8.00 -2.92 -3.75
N SER A 78 -6.80 -3.02 -3.18
CA SER A 78 -5.71 -3.82 -3.73
C SER A 78 -5.09 -4.71 -2.65
N GLU A 79 -4.66 -5.90 -3.07
CA GLU A 79 -4.02 -6.88 -2.21
C GLU A 79 -2.55 -7.04 -2.60
N LEU A 80 -1.70 -7.32 -1.61
CA LEU A 80 -0.26 -7.50 -1.80
C LEU A 80 0.10 -8.94 -1.55
N SER A 81 0.60 -9.63 -2.57
CA SER A 81 0.86 -11.07 -2.52
C SER A 81 2.15 -11.44 -3.26
N ASN A 82 2.76 -12.54 -2.82
CA ASN A 82 3.79 -13.25 -3.56
C ASN A 82 3.19 -14.53 -4.18
N PRO A 83 3.59 -14.97 -5.40
CA PRO A 83 3.01 -16.14 -6.05
C PRO A 83 3.12 -17.45 -5.24
N SER A 84 4.16 -17.58 -4.40
CA SER A 84 4.41 -18.73 -3.52
C SER A 84 3.69 -18.66 -2.15
N GLY A 85 2.75 -17.72 -1.95
CA GLY A 85 1.67 -17.92 -0.96
C GLY A 85 1.61 -16.99 0.26
N HIS A 86 2.49 -15.99 0.37
CA HIS A 86 2.40 -15.00 1.45
C HIS A 86 1.68 -13.73 1.00
N LYS A 87 0.84 -13.17 1.88
CA LYS A 87 0.03 -11.97 1.65
C LYS A 87 0.21 -10.99 2.80
N VAL A 88 0.44 -9.71 2.47
CA VAL A 88 0.40 -8.64 3.46
C VAL A 88 -1.04 -8.14 3.55
N VAL A 89 -1.64 -8.29 4.74
CA VAL A 89 -2.99 -7.80 5.04
C VAL A 89 -2.86 -6.58 5.96
N PRO A 90 -3.00 -5.35 5.44
CA PRO A 90 -2.90 -4.15 6.25
C PRO A 90 -4.13 -4.00 7.15
N GLY A 91 -3.92 -3.46 8.35
CA GLY A 91 -5.00 -2.92 9.18
C GLY A 91 -5.48 -1.55 8.66
N GLY A 92 -6.31 -0.85 9.44
CA GLY A 92 -6.66 0.54 9.15
C GLY A 92 -5.41 1.43 9.20
N THR A 93 -4.84 1.73 8.03
CA THR A 93 -3.64 2.57 7.91
C THR A 93 -4.00 4.01 7.61
N ALA A 94 -3.61 4.93 8.50
CA ALA A 94 -3.68 6.36 8.25
C ALA A 94 -2.71 6.80 7.13
N ALA A 95 -2.95 7.97 6.57
CA ALA A 95 -2.01 8.67 5.69
C ALA A 95 -1.56 9.94 6.41
N SER A 96 -0.32 10.39 6.18
CA SER A 96 0.11 11.70 6.70
C SER A 96 -0.78 12.82 6.17
N LEU A 97 -1.15 13.74 7.06
CA LEU A 97 -1.93 14.93 6.75
C LEU A 97 -1.06 16.18 6.54
N LEU A 98 0.26 16.07 6.74
CA LEU A 98 1.19 17.17 6.53
C LEU A 98 1.35 17.50 5.04
N ASP A 99 1.63 18.77 4.74
CA ASP A 99 2.03 19.18 3.39
C ASP A 99 3.33 18.47 3.00
N LEU A 100 3.44 18.03 1.74
CA LEU A 100 4.61 17.30 1.25
C LEU A 100 5.90 18.13 1.31
N ASN A 101 5.80 19.46 1.33
CA ASN A 101 6.93 20.37 1.41
C ASN A 101 7.24 20.82 2.84
N ASP A 102 6.44 20.40 3.83
CA ASP A 102 6.68 20.72 5.23
C ASP A 102 7.99 20.02 5.70
N PRO A 103 8.96 20.72 6.32
CA PRO A 103 10.23 20.11 6.74
C PRO A 103 10.11 18.81 7.56
N PRO A 104 9.14 18.63 8.47
CA PRO A 104 8.89 17.36 9.14
C PRO A 104 8.48 16.24 8.17
N GLN A 105 7.62 16.54 7.18
CA GLN A 105 7.16 15.57 6.20
C GLN A 105 8.27 15.18 5.21
N ILE A 106 9.13 16.12 4.81
CA ILE A 106 10.31 15.84 3.98
C ILE A 106 11.26 14.88 4.73
N ARG A 107 11.53 15.14 6.01
CA ARG A 107 12.37 14.28 6.84
C ARG A 107 11.78 12.90 7.08
N ALA A 108 10.45 12.82 7.21
CA ALA A 108 9.70 11.59 7.45
C ALA A 108 9.03 11.06 6.18
N ALA A 109 9.62 11.28 4.99
CA ALA A 109 9.01 10.95 3.70
C ALA A 109 8.63 9.46 3.52
N PHE A 110 9.10 8.57 4.40
CA PHE A 110 8.65 7.18 4.46
C PHE A 110 7.15 7.05 4.78
N THR A 111 6.52 8.05 5.43
CA THR A 111 5.08 8.07 5.73
C THR A 111 4.21 8.47 4.54
N ASN A 112 4.81 8.84 3.40
CA ASN A 112 4.07 9.21 2.19
C ASN A 112 3.31 8.04 1.55
N ASN A 113 3.66 6.80 1.88
CA ASN A 113 3.05 5.59 1.37
C ASN A 113 2.89 4.57 2.51
N GLN A 114 1.83 3.76 2.46
CA GLN A 114 1.57 2.72 3.47
C GLN A 114 2.40 1.46 3.24
N GLY A 115 2.87 1.25 2.01
CA GLY A 115 3.77 0.16 1.65
C GLY A 115 4.78 0.59 0.60
N LYS A 116 5.99 0.06 0.70
CA LYS A 116 7.04 0.15 -0.31
C LYS A 116 7.88 -1.11 -0.23
N THR A 117 8.30 -1.65 -1.38
CA THR A 117 9.33 -2.68 -1.43
C THR A 117 10.62 -2.11 -2.03
N SER A 118 11.77 -2.61 -1.59
CA SER A 118 13.04 -2.38 -2.30
C SER A 118 13.34 -3.64 -3.10
N LEU A 119 13.28 -3.51 -4.42
CA LEU A 119 13.60 -4.60 -5.33
C LEU A 119 15.10 -4.59 -5.56
N LYS A 120 15.81 -5.59 -5.02
CA LYS A 120 17.18 -5.86 -5.48
C LYS A 120 17.09 -6.47 -6.88
N PHE A 121 17.19 -5.62 -7.90
CA PHE A 121 17.39 -6.07 -9.27
C PHE A 121 18.74 -6.78 -9.37
N LYS A 122 18.76 -8.11 -9.25
CA LYS A 122 19.82 -8.87 -9.91
C LYS A 122 19.49 -8.84 -11.39
N TYR A 123 20.13 -7.92 -12.10
CA TYR A 123 20.17 -7.91 -13.56
C TYR A 123 20.72 -9.27 -14.03
N TYR A 124 19.83 -10.21 -14.37
CA TYR A 124 20.19 -11.28 -15.28
C TYR A 124 19.92 -10.74 -16.68
N LEU A 125 20.93 -10.07 -17.24
CA LEU A 125 21.12 -10.09 -18.68
C LEU A 125 21.31 -11.56 -19.06
N SER A 126 20.32 -12.15 -19.73
CA SER A 126 20.51 -13.40 -20.46
C SER A 126 20.60 -13.07 -21.96
N PRO A 127 21.53 -13.70 -22.71
CA PRO A 127 21.78 -13.46 -24.13
C PRO A 127 20.60 -13.79 -25.04
#